data_AF-A0A3P2A2N7-F1
#
_entry.id   AF-A0A3P2A2N7-F1
#
_cell.length_a   1.000
_cell.length_b   1.000
_cell.length_c   1.000
_cell.angle_alpha   90.00
_cell.angle_beta   90.00
_cell.angle_gamma   90.00
#
_symmetry.space_group_name_H-M   'P 1'
#
loop_
_entity.id
_entity.type
_entity.pdbx_description
1 polymer ?
#
loop_
_entity_poly.entity_id
_entity_poly.type
_entity_poly.pdbx_seq_one_letter_code
_entity_poly.pdbx_strand_id
1 'polypeptide(L)'
;MKVYTLKTTINGHSTVQKLNPAQAVKIQAQAGAQYELIDETGAVLTPMREGNSLKWLLPDGSEPIVWIESYGEQVLMPVASSGEMATPVAQT
;
A
#
# COMPACT_ATOMS: atom_id res chain seq x y z
N MET A 1 23.32 -11.65 -0.76
CA MET A 1 22.26 -10.68 -0.37
C MET A 1 20.97 -11.17 -0.99
N LYS A 2 19.91 -11.39 -0.20
CA LYS A 2 18.60 -11.68 -0.77
C LYS A 2 18.13 -10.47 -1.58
N VAL A 3 17.52 -10.70 -2.73
CA VAL A 3 16.95 -9.64 -3.56
C VAL A 3 15.45 -9.87 -3.62
N TYR A 4 14.68 -8.82 -3.40
CA TYR A 4 13.23 -8.86 -3.57
C TYR A 4 12.83 -7.98 -4.75
N THR A 5 11.75 -8.32 -5.42
CA THR A 5 11.18 -7.52 -6.50
C THR A 5 9.77 -7.15 -6.12
N LEU A 6 9.50 -5.86 -5.99
CA LEU A 6 8.13 -5.36 -5.87
C LEU A 6 7.57 -5.16 -7.27
N LYS A 7 6.51 -5.89 -7.58
CA LYS A 7 5.70 -5.68 -8.78
C LYS A 7 4.48 -4.87 -8.38
N THR A 8 4.31 -3.72 -9.03
CA THR A 8 3.12 -2.86 -8.87
C THR A 8 2.32 -2.93 -10.16
N THR A 9 1.04 -3.26 -10.08
CA THR A 9 0.15 -3.33 -11.25
C THR A 9 -0.97 -2.33 -11.08
N ILE A 10 -1.16 -1.45 -12.07
CA ILE A 10 -2.20 -0.41 -12.09
C ILE A 10 -2.89 -0.48 -13.45
N ASN A 11 -4.21 -0.69 -13.46
CA ASN A 11 -5.00 -0.77 -14.69
C ASN A 11 -4.41 -1.75 -15.74
N GLY A 12 -3.86 -2.88 -15.29
CA GLY A 12 -3.23 -3.88 -16.17
C GLY A 12 -1.79 -3.57 -16.59
N HIS A 13 -1.24 -2.41 -16.22
CA HIS A 13 0.17 -2.07 -16.47
C HIS A 13 1.02 -2.40 -15.23
N SER A 14 2.05 -3.23 -15.41
CA SER A 14 2.96 -3.61 -14.33
C SER A 14 4.31 -2.91 -14.44
N THR A 15 4.81 -2.40 -13.31
CA THR A 15 6.21 -1.99 -13.12
C THR A 15 6.87 -2.89 -12.10
N VAL A 16 8.18 -3.08 -12.23
CA VAL A 16 8.99 -3.89 -11.31
C VAL A 16 10.11 -3.06 -10.72
N GLN A 17 10.29 -3.16 -9.41
CA GLN A 17 11.37 -2.50 -8.67
C GLN A 17 12.15 -3.53 -7.88
N LYS A 18 13.46 -3.61 -8.12
CA LYS A 18 14.36 -4.40 -7.27
C LYS A 18 14.57 -3.69 -5.95
N LEU A 19 14.42 -4.42 -4.86
CA LEU A 19 14.54 -3.94 -3.50
C LEU A 19 15.76 -4.57 -2.84
N ASN A 20 16.46 -3.75 -2.08
CA ASN A 20 17.52 -4.20 -1.19
C ASN A 20 16.92 -4.41 0.20
N PRO A 21 16.90 -5.63 0.76
CA PRO A 21 16.32 -5.86 2.09
C PRO A 21 17.04 -5.17 3.24
N ALA A 22 18.26 -4.68 3.04
CA ALA A 22 18.92 -3.80 4.01
C ALA A 22 18.30 -2.39 4.08
N GLN A 23 17.36 -2.08 3.18
CA GLN A 23 16.67 -0.80 3.10
C GLN A 23 15.17 -1.04 3.00
N ALA A 24 14.48 -0.84 4.12
CA ALA A 24 13.03 -0.87 4.14
C ALA A 24 12.46 0.18 3.17
N VAL A 25 11.45 -0.22 2.39
CA VAL A 25 10.77 0.68 1.46
C VAL A 25 9.35 0.95 1.94
N LYS A 26 9.03 2.23 2.12
CA LYS A 26 7.70 2.70 2.47
C LYS A 26 7.02 3.31 1.26
N ILE A 27 5.82 2.86 0.95
CA ILE A 27 5.05 3.27 -0.24
C ILE A 27 3.67 3.72 0.20
N GLN A 28 3.24 4.87 -0.32
CA GLN A 28 1.85 5.26 -0.27
C GLN A 28 1.11 4.51 -1.39
N ALA A 29 0.09 3.72 -1.03
CA ALA A 29 -0.64 2.93 -2.00
C ALA A 29 -1.31 3.83 -3.03
N GLN A 30 -1.33 3.43 -4.28
CA GLN A 30 -2.09 4.11 -5.33
C GLN A 30 -3.47 3.43 -5.44
N ALA A 31 -4.52 4.23 -5.68
CA ALA A 31 -5.87 3.70 -5.83
C ALA A 31 -5.92 2.70 -7.00
N GLY A 32 -6.49 1.51 -6.76
CA GLY A 32 -6.56 0.44 -7.75
C GLY A 32 -5.22 -0.25 -8.06
N ALA A 33 -4.16 0.05 -7.31
CA ALA A 33 -2.88 -0.63 -7.45
C ALA A 33 -2.89 -1.98 -6.72
N GLN A 34 -2.36 -3.00 -7.39
CA GLN A 34 -2.04 -4.30 -6.81
C GLN A 34 -0.52 -4.38 -6.60
N TYR A 35 -0.12 -4.87 -5.42
CA TYR A 35 1.27 -5.00 -5.03
C TYR A 35 1.61 -6.46 -4.73
N GLU A 36 2.67 -6.95 -5.35
CA GLU A 36 3.20 -8.30 -5.17
C GLU A 36 4.68 -8.21 -4.84
N LEU A 37 5.09 -8.76 -3.69
CA LEU A 37 6.51 -8.90 -3.38
C LEU A 37 6.96 -10.29 -3.84
N ILE A 38 7.99 -10.33 -4.68
CA ILE A 38 8.53 -11.56 -5.26
C ILE A 38 9.94 -11.76 -4.72
N ASP A 39 10.26 -12.96 -4.24
CA ASP A 39 11.62 -13.28 -3.79
C ASP A 39 12.55 -13.66 -4.95
N GLU A 40 13.81 -13.95 -4.63
CA GLU A 40 14.83 -14.33 -5.62
C GLU A 40 14.54 -15.65 -6.35
N THR A 41 13.67 -16.49 -5.79
CA THR A 41 13.24 -17.76 -6.40
C THR A 41 12.06 -17.59 -7.36
N GLY A 42 11.46 -16.39 -7.39
CA GLY A 42 10.26 -16.09 -8.16
C GLY A 42 8.96 -16.35 -7.41
N ALA A 43 9.01 -16.69 -6.11
CA ALA A 43 7.83 -16.92 -5.30
C ALA A 43 7.19 -15.59 -4.86
N VAL A 44 5.87 -15.49 -5.00
CA VAL A 44 5.10 -14.36 -4.48
C VAL A 44 4.91 -14.53 -2.97
N LEU A 45 5.39 -13.56 -2.22
CA LEU A 45 5.30 -13.53 -0.77
C LEU A 45 3.96 -12.95 -0.33
N THR A 46 3.39 -13.53 0.73
CA THR A 46 2.13 -13.06 1.31
C THR A 46 2.40 -11.90 2.27
N PRO A 47 1.71 -10.75 2.10
CA PRO A 47 1.82 -9.65 3.06
C PRO A 47 1.10 -9.99 4.37
N MET A 48 1.62 -9.46 5.46
CA MET A 48 0.86 -9.24 6.68
C MET A 48 -0.03 -8.01 6.50
N ARG A 49 -1.32 -8.13 6.84
CA ARG A 49 -2.23 -6.99 6.89
C ARG A 49 -2.28 -6.42 8.30
N GLU A 50 -2.00 -5.14 8.44
CA GLU A 50 -2.07 -4.41 9.71
C GLU A 50 -2.89 -3.13 9.50
N GLY A 51 -4.15 -3.15 9.97
CA GLY A 51 -5.12 -2.09 9.67
C GLY A 51 -5.25 -1.86 8.16
N ASN A 52 -5.03 -0.62 7.72
CA ASN A 52 -5.04 -0.21 6.31
C ASN A 52 -3.67 -0.34 5.64
N SER A 53 -2.75 -1.15 6.17
CA SER A 53 -1.42 -1.35 5.61
C SER A 53 -1.15 -2.79 5.22
N LEU A 54 -0.31 -2.97 4.21
CA LEU A 54 0.34 -4.23 3.86
C LEU A 54 1.81 -4.16 4.22
N LYS A 55 2.31 -5.16 4.94
CA LYS A 55 3.71 -5.26 5.35
C LYS A 55 4.28 -6.60 4.94
N TRP A 56 5.41 -6.60 4.26
CA TRP A 56 6.21 -7.79 4.05
C TRP A 56 7.41 -7.72 4.96
N LEU A 57 7.56 -8.71 5.84
CA LEU A 57 8.65 -8.79 6.79
C LEU A 57 9.80 -9.62 6.23
N LEU A 58 10.98 -9.40 6.77
CA LEU A 58 12.09 -10.33 6.62
C LEU A 58 11.70 -11.73 7.14
N PRO A 59 12.36 -12.81 6.69
CA PRO A 59 12.04 -14.17 7.10
C PRO A 59 12.16 -14.44 8.62
N ASP A 60 12.96 -13.64 9.31
CA ASP A 60 13.10 -13.66 10.78
C ASP A 60 12.01 -12.86 11.51
N GLY A 61 11.12 -12.18 10.76
CA GLY A 61 10.01 -11.39 11.27
C GLY A 61 10.41 -10.06 11.93
N SER A 62 11.68 -9.67 11.86
CA SER A 62 12.22 -8.55 12.65
C SER A 62 11.88 -7.18 12.06
N GLU A 63 12.07 -7.02 10.75
CA GLU A 63 11.92 -5.74 10.06
C GLU A 63 11.09 -5.84 8.77
N PRO A 64 10.34 -4.78 8.41
CA PRO A 64 9.64 -4.74 7.13
C PRO A 64 10.60 -4.50 5.97
N ILE A 65 10.53 -5.35 4.96
CA ILE A 65 11.15 -5.14 3.64
C ILE A 65 10.36 -4.06 2.89
N VAL A 66 9.03 -4.20 2.89
CA VAL A 66 8.10 -3.28 2.23
C VAL A 66 6.94 -3.00 3.16
N TRP A 67 6.60 -1.71 3.27
CA TRP A 67 5.39 -1.25 3.94
C TRP A 67 4.59 -0.38 2.97
N ILE A 68 3.39 -0.84 2.65
CA ILE A 68 2.44 -0.11 1.82
C ILE A 68 1.31 0.37 2.70
N GLU A 69 1.19 1.69 2.85
CA GLU A 69 0.06 2.32 3.53
C GLU A 69 -1.03 2.58 2.51
N SER A 70 -2.19 1.94 2.63
CA SER A 70 -3.35 2.40 1.86
C SER A 70 -3.66 3.83 2.29
N TYR A 71 -4.04 4.67 1.32
CA TYR A 71 -4.97 5.74 1.65
C TYR A 71 -6.15 5.01 2.28
N GLY A 72 -6.26 5.06 3.61
CA GLY A 72 -7.41 4.50 4.32
C GLY A 72 -8.62 4.98 3.55
N GLU A 73 -9.49 4.05 3.13
CA GLU A 73 -10.61 4.27 2.22
C GLU A 73 -10.89 5.77 2.14
N GLN A 74 -10.46 6.43 1.05
CA GLN A 74 -11.09 7.70 0.78
C GLN A 74 -12.55 7.32 0.71
N VAL A 75 -13.29 7.73 1.74
CA VAL A 75 -14.72 7.64 1.83
C VAL A 75 -15.22 8.44 0.63
N LEU A 76 -15.26 7.79 -0.53
CA LEU A 76 -16.21 8.13 -1.56
C LEU A 76 -17.50 7.62 -0.96
N MET A 77 -18.17 8.47 -0.20
CA MET A 77 -19.62 8.38 -0.07
C MET A 77 -20.19 8.96 -1.36
N PRO A 78 -20.61 8.16 -2.36
CA PRO A 78 -21.63 8.62 -3.27
C PRO A 78 -22.98 8.34 -2.60
N VAL A 79 -23.57 9.34 -1.96
CA VAL A 79 -25.03 9.46 -1.97
C VAL A 79 -25.40 10.94 -2.09
N ALA A 80 -25.98 11.27 -3.24
CA ALA A 80 -26.61 12.55 -3.50
C ALA A 80 -27.88 12.70 -2.64
N SER A 81 -28.17 13.96 -2.30
CA SER A 81 -29.49 14.54 -2.02
C SER A 81 -30.24 14.02 -0.80
N SER A 82 -30.14 14.76 0.31
CA SER A 82 -31.23 15.66 0.73
C SER A 82 -30.84 16.45 1.98
N GLY A 83 -30.96 17.77 1.86
CA GLY A 83 -31.21 18.73 2.95
C GLY A 83 -30.28 18.69 4.16
N GLU A 84 -29.26 19.55 4.16
CA GLU A 84 -29.05 20.58 5.19
C GLU A 84 -27.70 21.28 4.92
N MET A 85 -27.77 22.58 4.66
CA MET A 85 -26.60 23.42 4.42
C MET A 85 -25.79 23.51 5.72
N ALA A 86 -24.57 22.98 5.75
CA ALA A 86 -23.63 23.25 6.83
C ALA A 86 -23.13 24.70 6.69
N THR A 87 -23.59 25.57 7.58
CA THR A 87 -23.13 26.97 7.72
C THR A 87 -21.66 26.99 8.14
N PRO A 88 -20.77 27.78 7.52
CA PRO A 88 -19.40 27.93 8.01
C PRO A 88 -19.39 28.73 9.32
N VAL A 89 -18.74 28.19 10.34
CA VAL A 89 -18.55 28.83 11.64
C VAL A 89 -17.50 29.94 11.46
N ALA A 90 -17.91 31.20 11.62
CA ALA A 90 -16.99 32.34 11.66
C ALA A 90 -16.19 32.29 12.98
N GLN A 91 -14.86 32.36 12.87
CA GLN A 91 -13.98 32.57 14.03
C GLN A 91 -14.17 34.00 14.55
N THR A 92 -14.52 34.15 15.82
CA THR A 92 -14.41 35.40 16.60
C THR A 92 -13.01 35.57 17.16
#